data_AF-A0A6G4X4V1-F1
#
_entry.id   AF-A0A6G4X4V1-F1
#
_cell.length_a   1.000
_cell.length_b   1.000
_cell.length_c   1.000
_cell.angle_alpha   90.00
_cell.angle_beta   90.00
_cell.angle_gamma   90.00
#
_symmetry.space_group_name_H-M   'P 1'
#
loop_
_entity.id
_entity.type
_entity.pdbx_description
1 polymer ?
#
loop_
_entity_poly.entity_id
_entity_poly.type
_entity_poly.pdbx_seq_one_letter_code
_entity_poly.pdbx_strand_id
1 'polypeptide(L)' 'METYLDLVLLRFGLIAAGLVALALTLFAAALALKRRGRLDQARRYADPALRAAARALKRRLEGGRR' A
#
# COMPACT_ATOMS: atom_id res chain seq x y z
N MET A 1 -37.42 2.31 5.82
CA MET A 1 -36.30 2.79 6.66
C MET A 1 -35.28 1.68 6.96
N GLU A 2 -35.66 0.40 6.97
CA GLU A 2 -34.75 -0.74 7.25
C GLU A 2 -33.70 -1.02 6.16
N THR A 3 -34.04 -0.89 4.88
CA THR A 3 -33.10 -1.17 3.77
C THR A 3 -31.89 -0.25 3.74
N TYR A 4 -32.05 1.00 4.19
CA TYR A 4 -30.96 1.98 4.21
C TYR A 4 -29.92 1.64 5.27
N LEU A 5 -30.37 1.16 6.43
CA LEU A 5 -29.49 0.77 7.53
C LEU A 5 -28.66 -0.46 7.14
N ASP A 6 -29.31 -1.44 6.49
CA ASP A 6 -28.66 -2.66 6.00
C ASP A 6 -27.60 -2.36 4.92
N LEU A 7 -27.93 -1.49 3.96
CA LEU A 7 -27.00 -1.05 2.91
C LEU A 7 -25.76 -0.32 3.48
N VAL A 8 -25.95 0.51 4.51
CA VAL A 8 -24.84 1.23 5.15
C VAL A 8 -23.97 0.27 5.97
N LEU A 9 -24.57 -0.68 6.67
CA LEU A 9 -23.85 -1.68 7.46
C LEU A 9 -23.07 -2.64 6.55
N LEU A 10 -23.67 -3.09 5.46
CA LEU A 10 -23.03 -3.94 4.46
C LEU A 10 -21.86 -3.22 3.78
N ARG A 11 -22.03 -1.94 3.43
CA ARG A 11 -20.93 -1.12 2.89
C ARG A 11 -19.80 -0.94 3.89
N PHE A 12 -20.11 -0.67 5.15
CA PHE A 12 -19.10 -0.51 6.19
C PHE A 12 -18.34 -1.82 6.42
N GLY A 13 -19.06 -2.94 6.50
CA GLY A 13 -18.48 -4.27 6.59
C GLY A 13 -17.59 -4.60 5.39
N LEU A 14 -18.04 -4.27 4.18
CA LEU A 14 -17.29 -4.50 2.94
C LEU A 14 -16.03 -3.63 2.85
N ILE A 15 -16.11 -2.35 3.23
CA ILE A 15 -14.96 -1.44 3.27
C ILE A 15 -13.95 -1.89 4.33
N ALA A 16 -14.43 -2.24 5.53
CA ALA A 16 -13.58 -2.71 6.62
C ALA A 16 -12.90 -4.04 6.26
N ALA A 17 -13.66 -5.00 5.72
CA ALA A 17 -13.12 -6.28 5.25
C ALA A 17 -12.09 -6.07 4.14
N GLY A 18 -12.36 -5.19 3.18
CA GLY A 18 -11.43 -4.81 2.13
C GLY A 18 -10.14 -4.21 2.69
N LEU A 19 -10.23 -3.28 3.64
CA LEU A 19 -9.08 -2.67 4.31
C LEU A 19 -8.24 -3.71 5.06
N VAL A 20 -8.88 -4.60 5.83
CA VAL A 20 -8.19 -5.66 6.56
C VAL A 20 -7.51 -6.62 5.60
N ALA A 21 -8.19 -7.08 4.56
CA ALA A 21 -7.62 -7.96 3.53
C ALA A 21 -6.41 -7.32 2.84
N LEU A 22 -6.49 -6.01 2.54
CA LEU A 22 -5.40 -5.26 1.92
C LEU A 22 -4.21 -5.14 2.87
N ALA A 23 -4.45 -4.80 4.14
CA ALA A 23 -3.41 -4.73 5.17
C ALA A 23 -2.71 -6.08 5.37
N LEU A 24 -3.47 -7.18 5.45
CA LEU A 24 -2.93 -8.54 5.57
C LEU A 24 -2.10 -8.93 4.34
N THR A 25 -2.56 -8.56 3.14
CA THR A 25 -1.84 -8.83 1.90
C THR A 25 -0.50 -8.09 1.86
N LEU A 26 -0.49 -6.80 2.20
CA LEU A 26 0.73 -6.00 2.29
C LEU A 26 1.67 -6.54 3.37
N PHE A 27 1.14 -6.91 4.52
CA PHE A 27 1.92 -7.48 5.61
C PHE A 27 2.51 -8.84 5.22
N ALA A 28 1.73 -9.71 4.59
CA ALA A 28 2.19 -10.99 4.07
C ALA A 28 3.27 -10.81 3.00
N ALA A 29 3.11 -9.85 2.09
CA ALA A 29 4.12 -9.52 1.08
C ALA A 29 5.41 -9.03 1.74
N ALA A 30 5.33 -8.12 2.71
CA ALA A 30 6.47 -7.63 3.46
C ALA A 30 7.16 -8.75 4.27
N LEU A 31 6.38 -9.64 4.87
CA LEU A 31 6.89 -10.77 5.66
C LEU A 31 7.51 -11.84 4.77
N ALA A 32 6.92 -12.14 3.61
CA ALA A 32 7.48 -13.03 2.61
C ALA A 32 8.81 -12.49 2.09
N LEU A 33 8.90 -11.17 1.90
CA LEU A 33 10.12 -10.47 1.52
C LEU A 33 11.20 -10.56 2.61
N LYS A 34 10.79 -10.35 3.87
CA LYS A 34 11.66 -10.47 5.05
C LYS A 34 12.15 -11.90 5.26
N ARG A 35 11.27 -12.90 5.13
CA ARG A 35 11.58 -14.33 5.34
C ARG A 35 12.48 -14.92 4.27
N ARG A 36 12.36 -14.48 3.02
CA ARG A 36 13.20 -15.01 1.93
C ARG A 36 14.65 -14.51 1.97
N GLY A 37 15.03 -13.58 2.85
CA GLY A 37 16.38 -12.98 2.86
C GLY A 37 16.74 -12.24 1.57
N ARG A 38 15.79 -12.11 0.62
CA ARG A 38 15.98 -11.49 -0.70
C ARG A 38 15.60 -10.02 -0.70
N LEU A 39 16.00 -9.31 0.35
CA LEU A 39 16.12 -7.86 0.28
C LEU A 39 16.91 -7.48 -0.98
N ASP A 40 17.92 -8.26 -1.35
CA ASP A 40 18.72 -8.03 -2.56
C ASP A 40 17.92 -8.16 -3.88
N GLN A 41 17.10 -9.20 -4.05
CA GLN A 41 16.34 -9.41 -5.31
C GLN A 41 15.16 -8.45 -5.46
N ALA A 42 14.47 -8.17 -4.35
CA ALA A 42 13.39 -7.19 -4.36
C ALA A 42 13.93 -5.78 -4.45
N ARG A 43 15.09 -5.48 -3.87
CA ARG A 43 15.81 -4.23 -4.12
C ARG A 43 16.20 -4.14 -5.60
N ARG A 44 16.57 -5.24 -6.27
CA ARG A 44 16.87 -5.23 -7.71
C ARG A 44 15.66 -4.99 -8.62
N TYR A 45 14.47 -5.46 -8.23
CA TYR A 45 13.22 -5.18 -8.96
C TYR A 45 12.57 -3.84 -8.56
N ALA A 46 12.75 -3.41 -7.31
CA ALA A 46 12.26 -2.15 -6.80
C ALA A 46 13.21 -0.99 -7.08
N ASP A 47 14.51 -1.20 -7.37
CA ASP A 47 15.47 -0.14 -7.66
C ASP A 47 15.00 0.82 -8.76
N PRO A 48 14.47 0.35 -9.92
CA PRO A 48 13.98 1.26 -10.95
C PRO A 48 12.74 2.03 -10.48
N ALA A 49 11.79 1.36 -9.82
CA ALA A 49 10.56 1.99 -9.33
C ALA A 49 10.84 2.98 -8.18
N LEU A 50 11.77 2.63 -7.29
CA LEU A 50 12.20 3.41 -6.14
C LEU A 50 13.07 4.59 -6.57
N ARG A 51 13.94 4.44 -7.58
CA ARG A 51 14.66 5.56 -8.19
C ARG A 51 13.72 6.53 -8.90
N ALA A 52 12.71 6.02 -9.61
CA ALA A 52 11.70 6.86 -10.24
C ALA A 52 10.88 7.62 -9.19
N ALA A 53 10.42 6.92 -8.15
CA ALA A 53 9.71 7.51 -7.02
C ALA A 53 10.57 8.52 -6.25
N ALA A 54 11.85 8.22 -6.01
CA ALA A 54 12.78 9.12 -5.33
C ALA A 54 13.06 10.39 -6.15
N ARG A 55 13.18 10.30 -7.48
CA ARG A 55 13.30 11.49 -8.33
C ARG A 55 12.03 12.34 -8.33
N ALA A 56 10.85 11.71 -8.36
CA ALA A 56 9.58 12.41 -8.29
C ALA A 56 9.38 13.09 -6.92
N LEU A 57 9.76 12.40 -5.84
CA LEU A 57 9.71 12.92 -4.48
C LEU A 57 10.72 14.07 -4.29
N LYS A 58 11.93 13.94 -4.83
CA LYS A 58 12.95 14.99 -4.78
C LYS A 58 12.48 16.25 -5.52
N ARG A 59 11.88 16.11 -6.71
CA ARG A 59 11.23 17.23 -7.44
C ARG A 59 10.11 17.90 -6.64
N ARG A 60 9.29 17.12 -5.93
CA ARG A 60 8.21 17.63 -5.06
C ARG A 60 8.76 18.38 -3.84
N LEU A 61 9.83 17.89 -3.22
CA LEU A 61 10.48 18.54 -2.07
C LEU A 61 11.26 19.81 -2.47
N GLU A 62 11.93 19.81 -3.62
CA GLU A 62 12.66 20.98 -4.13
C GLU A 62 11.70 22.08 -4.64
N GLY A 63 10.52 21.70 -5.14
CA GLY A 63 9.48 22.64 -5.59
C GLY A 63 8.68 23.35 -4.49
N GLY A 64 8.85 22.95 -3.22
CA GLY A 64 8.18 23.57 -2.06
C GLY A 64 8.98 24.67 -1.35
N ARG A 65 10.15 25.05 -1.89
CA ARG A 65 11.07 26.03 -1.27
C ARG A 65 11.18 27.34 -2.07
N ARG A 66 10.06 27.87 -2.57
CA ARG A 66 9.95 29.23 -3.10
C ARG A 66 8.81 29.97 -2.44
#